data_AF-A0A352HQN6-F1
#
_entry.id   AF-A0A352HQN6-F1
#
_cell.length_a   1.000
_cell.length_b   1.000
_cell.length_c   1.000
_cell.angle_alpha   90.00
_cell.angle_beta   90.00
_cell.angle_gamma   90.00
#
_symmetry.space_group_name_H-M   'P 1'
#
loop_
_entity.id
_entity.type
_entity.pdbx_description
1 polymer ?
#
loop_
_entity_poly.entity_id
_entity_poly.type
_entity_poly.pdbx_seq_one_letter_code
_entity_poly.pdbx_strand_id
1 'polypeptide(L)'
;DRGPGAHIIMDNLSRYRSYDIQWGNHDALWMGAAAGNVCCIANVLRISLRYANMATLEDGYGINLVPLASFAMDVYGDDPCEVFMPKVPADDTEHNEKSRRLIAHMHKAISVIQWKLEHALIAQHPEWHMEARDILHTIDREKGTVEIEGRTFEMPDLNFPTVSKENPYELTEEERELVEKLSHSFMISDKLRQHMDIMFSHGSMYTVTNSNLLFHASVPLNEDGSLKEVEIRGRKYKGKALLDAVDYLMRSAFNPDADADDRKFAIDYYWYLWCGADSPLFDKGKMATFERYFLDDKDIRHEEKGFYYKLRTSADVCRSVLAAFGIEGEHGHIINGHVPVKASKGETPVKADGLMMVIDGGFSKAYHNTTGIAGYTLIYHSRGFQMVQHEPFTSAEDAVLRGTDIVSTTQIVELNSDPVRVRDTDIGRELQQQINELEELLHAYRTGAIKERK
;
A
#
# COMPACT_ATOMS: atom_id res chain seq x y z
N ASP A 1 -1.31 -2.38 8.67
CA ASP A 1 -2.76 -2.18 8.89
C ASP A 1 -3.52 -3.46 9.27
N ARG A 2 -3.12 -4.65 8.80
CA ARG A 2 -3.81 -5.93 9.04
C ARG A 2 -3.23 -6.82 10.15
N GLY A 3 -2.29 -6.30 10.96
CA GLY A 3 -1.71 -7.01 12.10
C GLY A 3 -1.32 -6.06 13.24
N PRO A 4 -1.26 -6.54 14.50
CA PRO A 4 -1.21 -5.70 15.70
C PRO A 4 0.11 -4.96 15.96
N GLY A 5 1.21 -5.42 15.38
CA GLY A 5 2.56 -4.98 15.75
C GLY A 5 3.30 -4.17 14.69
N ALA A 6 2.63 -3.40 13.83
CA ALA A 6 3.34 -2.67 12.77
C ALA A 6 4.41 -1.72 13.34
N HIS A 7 4.11 -1.05 14.46
CA HIS A 7 5.06 -0.19 15.17
C HIS A 7 6.28 -0.95 15.71
N ILE A 8 6.12 -2.21 16.13
CA ILE A 8 7.21 -3.07 16.61
C ILE A 8 8.14 -3.45 15.45
N ILE A 9 7.57 -3.72 14.27
CA ILE A 9 8.37 -4.00 13.06
C ILE A 9 9.24 -2.80 12.71
N MET A 10 8.66 -1.60 12.72
CA MET A 10 9.40 -0.37 12.45
C MET A 10 10.47 -0.07 13.53
N ASP A 11 10.18 -0.29 14.81
CA ASP A 11 11.16 -0.18 15.91
C ASP A 11 12.35 -1.16 15.73
N ASN A 12 12.09 -2.34 15.16
CA ASN A 12 13.16 -3.29 14.84
C ASN A 12 13.95 -2.84 13.61
N LEU A 13 13.26 -2.42 12.55
CA LEU A 13 13.88 -1.90 11.33
C LEU A 13 14.77 -0.68 11.61
N SER A 14 14.40 0.17 12.56
CA SER A 14 15.20 1.33 12.97
C SER A 14 16.58 0.98 13.53
N ARG A 15 16.81 -0.29 13.90
CA ARG A 15 18.09 -0.79 14.43
C ARG A 15 18.98 -1.40 13.34
N TYR A 16 18.41 -1.76 12.20
CA TYR A 16 19.15 -2.26 11.06
C TYR A 16 19.69 -1.10 10.23
N ARG A 17 20.81 -1.33 9.54
CA ARG A 17 21.47 -0.29 8.72
C ARG A 17 21.26 -0.46 7.22
N SER A 18 21.06 -1.68 6.74
CA SER A 18 21.17 -2.01 5.31
C SER A 18 19.92 -2.76 4.86
N TYR A 19 18.91 -1.99 4.46
CA TYR A 19 17.70 -2.47 3.84
C TYR A 19 17.05 -1.32 3.06
N ASP A 20 16.24 -1.70 2.08
CA ASP A 20 15.40 -0.79 1.30
C ASP A 20 13.93 -1.20 1.45
N ILE A 21 13.01 -0.25 1.22
CA ILE A 21 11.56 -0.44 1.27
C ILE A 21 10.98 0.01 -0.08
N GLN A 22 10.19 -0.84 -0.74
CA GLN A 22 9.36 -0.38 -1.85
C GLN A 22 7.98 -0.03 -1.30
N TRP A 23 7.59 1.24 -1.40
CA TRP A 23 6.33 1.71 -0.84
C TRP A 23 5.14 1.06 -1.54
N GLY A 24 4.18 0.61 -0.73
CA GLY A 24 2.89 0.14 -1.18
C GLY A 24 1.75 1.11 -0.95
N ASN A 25 0.58 0.79 -1.49
CA ASN A 25 -0.64 1.58 -1.30
C ASN A 25 -1.01 1.74 0.19
N HIS A 26 -0.79 0.69 0.99
CA HIS A 26 -1.03 0.76 2.44
C HIS A 26 -0.03 1.69 3.14
N ASP A 27 1.22 1.73 2.68
CA ASP A 27 2.23 2.65 3.20
C ASP A 27 1.85 4.09 2.84
N ALA A 28 1.49 4.35 1.57
CA ALA A 28 0.99 5.64 1.13
C ALA A 28 -0.22 6.11 1.96
N LEU A 29 -1.10 5.19 2.36
CA LEU A 29 -2.23 5.51 3.21
C LEU A 29 -1.80 5.98 4.61
N TRP A 30 -0.85 5.29 5.25
CA TRP A 30 -0.32 5.70 6.55
C TRP A 30 0.53 6.97 6.47
N MET A 31 1.31 7.12 5.40
CA MET A 31 2.09 8.33 5.13
C MET A 31 1.18 9.55 4.92
N GLY A 32 0.11 9.41 4.13
CA GLY A 32 -0.89 10.45 3.95
C GLY A 32 -1.60 10.82 5.26
N ALA A 33 -1.90 9.82 6.10
CA ALA A 33 -2.49 10.07 7.41
C ALA A 33 -1.54 10.85 8.33
N ALA A 34 -0.25 10.52 8.33
CA ALA A 34 0.78 11.27 9.06
C ALA A 34 0.98 12.69 8.51
N ALA A 35 0.76 12.90 7.20
CA ALA A 35 0.79 14.20 6.56
C ALA A 35 -0.46 15.07 6.85
N GLY A 36 -1.47 14.51 7.51
CA GLY A 36 -2.73 15.21 7.85
C GLY A 36 -3.85 15.06 6.81
N ASN A 37 -3.73 14.16 5.83
CA ASN A 37 -4.83 13.89 4.90
C ASN A 37 -5.98 13.16 5.63
N VAL A 38 -7.11 13.85 5.76
CA VAL A 38 -8.29 13.36 6.51
C VAL A 38 -8.94 12.12 5.86
N CYS A 39 -8.88 11.98 4.53
CA CYS A 39 -9.39 10.79 3.85
C CYS A 39 -8.51 9.56 4.14
N CYS A 40 -7.19 9.75 4.17
CA CYS A 40 -6.23 8.71 4.58
C CYS A 40 -6.46 8.31 6.05
N ILE A 41 -6.61 9.27 6.96
CA ILE A 41 -6.89 9.01 8.38
C ILE A 41 -8.17 8.18 8.54
N ALA A 42 -9.27 8.58 7.90
CA ALA A 42 -10.53 7.86 7.96
C ALA A 42 -10.39 6.42 7.42
N ASN A 43 -9.68 6.23 6.31
CA ASN A 43 -9.40 4.91 5.75
C ASN A 43 -8.52 4.05 6.67
N VAL A 44 -7.47 4.59 7.29
CA VAL A 44 -6.63 3.87 8.26
C VAL A 44 -7.49 3.37 9.43
N LEU A 45 -8.28 4.26 10.03
CA LEU A 45 -9.17 3.93 11.14
C LEU A 45 -10.20 2.87 10.74
N ARG A 46 -10.86 3.05 9.60
CA ARG A 46 -11.83 2.08 9.06
C ARG A 46 -11.20 0.70 8.87
N ILE A 47 -10.01 0.62 8.26
CA ILE A 47 -9.33 -0.65 8.03
C ILE A 47 -8.93 -1.31 9.36
N SER A 48 -8.35 -0.54 10.29
CA SER A 48 -8.01 -1.04 11.61
C SER A 48 -9.23 -1.60 12.34
N LEU A 49 -10.35 -0.86 12.37
CA LEU A 49 -11.59 -1.32 13.02
C LEU A 49 -12.20 -2.54 12.32
N ARG A 50 -12.16 -2.58 10.98
CA ARG A 50 -12.64 -3.72 10.19
C ARG A 50 -11.96 -5.04 10.58
N TYR A 51 -10.71 -5.00 11.01
CA TYR A 51 -9.95 -6.19 11.42
C TYR A 51 -9.69 -6.26 12.93
N ALA A 52 -10.43 -5.49 13.73
CA ALA A 52 -10.24 -5.36 15.19
C ALA A 52 -8.77 -5.11 15.59
N ASN A 53 -8.05 -4.34 14.77
CA ASN A 53 -6.64 -4.09 14.93
C ASN A 53 -6.38 -2.65 15.42
N MET A 54 -6.68 -2.41 16.69
CA MET A 54 -6.53 -1.09 17.33
C MET A 54 -5.18 -0.92 18.03
N ALA A 55 -4.50 -1.99 18.40
CA ALA A 55 -3.22 -1.95 19.12
C ALA A 55 -2.15 -1.10 18.41
N THR A 56 -2.06 -1.16 17.08
CA THR A 56 -1.13 -0.29 16.33
C THR A 56 -1.47 1.19 16.46
N LEU A 57 -2.76 1.55 16.53
CA LEU A 57 -3.20 2.94 16.67
C LEU A 57 -3.00 3.44 18.11
N GLU A 58 -3.54 2.72 19.08
CA GLU A 58 -3.60 3.14 20.48
C GLU A 58 -2.25 2.94 21.18
N ASP A 59 -1.76 1.70 21.26
CA ASP A 59 -0.51 1.37 21.97
C ASP A 59 0.72 1.78 21.16
N GLY A 60 0.65 1.59 19.84
CA GLY A 60 1.75 1.87 18.93
C GLY A 60 1.99 3.36 18.75
N TYR A 61 0.98 4.06 18.22
CA TYR A 61 1.13 5.45 17.81
C TYR A 61 0.48 6.46 18.77
N GLY A 62 -0.15 6.02 19.86
CA GLY A 62 -0.77 6.92 20.84
C GLY A 62 -1.99 7.66 20.30
N ILE A 63 -2.67 7.11 19.28
CA ILE A 63 -3.84 7.74 18.69
C ILE A 63 -5.04 7.54 19.62
N ASN A 64 -5.62 8.64 20.08
CA ASN A 64 -6.76 8.60 20.99
C ASN A 64 -8.07 8.31 20.24
N LEU A 65 -8.64 7.12 20.44
CA LEU A 65 -9.91 6.71 19.83
C LEU A 65 -11.15 7.01 20.69
N VAL A 66 -10.98 7.53 21.92
CA VAL A 66 -12.11 7.86 22.81
C VAL A 66 -13.11 8.81 22.16
N PRO A 67 -12.71 9.90 21.45
CA PRO A 67 -13.68 10.76 20.77
C PRO A 67 -14.52 10.03 19.73
N LEU A 68 -13.93 9.10 18.98
CA LEU A 68 -14.64 8.28 18.00
C LEU A 68 -15.59 7.29 18.67
N ALA A 69 -15.16 6.66 19.77
CA ALA A 69 -15.99 5.75 20.55
C ALA A 69 -17.22 6.47 21.14
N SER A 70 -17.03 7.65 21.74
CA SER A 70 -18.13 8.46 22.28
C SER A 70 -19.13 8.86 21.19
N PHE A 71 -18.64 9.45 20.08
CA PHE A 71 -19.48 9.80 18.95
C PHE A 71 -20.26 8.60 18.40
N ALA A 72 -19.59 7.45 18.24
CA ALA A 72 -20.22 6.25 17.73
C ALA A 72 -21.31 5.69 18.65
N MET A 73 -21.11 5.75 19.97
CA MET A 73 -22.13 5.38 20.95
C MET A 73 -23.35 6.32 20.91
N ASP A 74 -23.12 7.64 20.81
CA ASP A 74 -24.19 8.63 20.80
C ASP A 74 -25.04 8.54 19.53
N VAL A 75 -24.40 8.28 18.38
CA VAL A 75 -25.07 8.27 17.07
C VAL A 75 -25.62 6.90 16.68
N TYR A 76 -24.91 5.82 17.02
CA TYR A 76 -25.21 4.45 16.57
C TYR A 76 -25.43 3.46 17.72
N GLY A 77 -25.52 3.89 18.98
CA GLY A 77 -25.59 2.97 20.14
C GLY A 77 -26.73 1.96 20.13
N ASP A 78 -27.87 2.32 19.53
CA ASP A 78 -29.03 1.43 19.37
C ASP A 78 -29.00 0.61 18.07
N ASP A 79 -28.00 0.81 17.21
CA ASP A 79 -27.88 0.16 15.91
C ASP A 79 -27.08 -1.15 16.01
N PRO A 80 -27.60 -2.31 15.58
CA PRO A 80 -26.87 -3.57 15.64
C PRO A 80 -25.57 -3.58 14.80
N CYS A 81 -25.43 -2.69 13.81
CA CYS A 81 -24.25 -2.49 12.96
C CYS A 81 -23.71 -3.79 12.33
N GLU A 82 -24.60 -4.74 11.97
CA GLU A 82 -24.22 -6.10 11.56
C GLU A 82 -23.25 -6.12 10.38
N VAL A 83 -23.46 -5.24 9.39
CA VAL A 83 -22.61 -5.08 8.20
C VAL A 83 -21.18 -4.65 8.55
N PHE A 84 -21.00 -3.98 9.69
CA PHE A 84 -19.74 -3.40 10.14
C PHE A 84 -19.06 -4.20 11.25
N MET A 85 -19.58 -5.39 11.58
CA MET A 85 -18.93 -6.27 12.55
C MET A 85 -17.48 -6.58 12.13
N PRO A 86 -16.53 -6.54 13.09
CA PRO A 86 -15.13 -6.76 12.78
C PRO A 86 -14.88 -8.19 12.30
N LYS A 87 -13.99 -8.32 11.31
CA LYS A 87 -13.53 -9.59 10.74
C LYS A 87 -12.46 -10.19 11.63
N VAL A 88 -12.87 -10.83 12.71
CA VAL A 88 -12.00 -11.58 13.61
C VAL A 88 -12.04 -13.09 13.33
N PRO A 89 -10.95 -13.83 13.61
CA PRO A 89 -10.95 -15.29 13.55
C PRO A 89 -12.04 -15.93 14.43
N ALA A 90 -12.49 -17.14 14.08
CA ALA A 90 -13.54 -17.83 14.83
C ALA A 90 -13.11 -18.21 16.26
N ASP A 91 -11.81 -18.36 16.49
CA ASP A 91 -11.14 -18.67 17.75
C ASP A 91 -10.64 -17.43 18.50
N ASP A 92 -11.02 -16.23 18.05
CA ASP A 92 -10.65 -14.98 18.73
C ASP A 92 -11.24 -14.92 20.15
N THR A 93 -10.34 -14.87 21.14
CA THR A 93 -10.66 -14.76 22.57
C THR A 93 -10.34 -13.37 23.13
N GLU A 94 -9.66 -12.51 22.35
CA GLU A 94 -9.27 -11.17 22.78
C GLU A 94 -10.47 -10.21 22.80
N HIS A 95 -11.40 -10.35 21.86
CA HIS A 95 -12.54 -9.45 21.72
C HIS A 95 -13.84 -10.12 22.14
N ASN A 96 -14.33 -9.78 23.33
CA ASN A 96 -15.66 -10.19 23.76
C ASN A 96 -16.78 -9.49 22.94
N GLU A 97 -18.03 -9.94 23.10
CA GLU A 97 -19.17 -9.41 22.33
C GLU A 97 -19.36 -7.89 22.49
N LYS A 98 -19.18 -7.35 23.70
CA LYS A 98 -19.33 -5.91 23.96
C LYS A 98 -18.27 -5.10 23.21
N SER A 99 -17.02 -5.55 23.25
CA SER A 99 -15.93 -4.92 22.50
C SER A 99 -16.17 -4.97 21.00
N ARG A 100 -16.65 -6.10 20.46
CA ARG A 100 -16.97 -6.24 19.03
C ARG A 100 -18.08 -5.30 18.58
N ARG A 101 -19.13 -5.12 19.40
CA ARG A 101 -20.21 -4.17 19.12
C ARG A 101 -19.71 -2.72 19.10
N LEU A 102 -18.89 -2.33 20.08
CA LEU A 102 -18.29 -0.99 20.08
C LEU A 102 -17.45 -0.75 18.82
N ILE A 103 -16.61 -1.72 18.45
CA ILE A 103 -15.81 -1.65 17.22
C ILE A 103 -16.73 -1.50 15.99
N ALA A 104 -17.86 -2.22 15.93
CA ALA A 104 -18.81 -2.12 14.83
C ALA A 104 -19.45 -0.72 14.73
N HIS A 105 -19.86 -0.11 15.87
CA HIS A 105 -20.37 1.27 15.87
C HIS A 105 -19.31 2.26 15.38
N MET A 106 -18.08 2.17 15.91
CA MET A 106 -16.97 3.03 15.48
C MET A 106 -16.66 2.85 13.99
N HIS A 107 -16.69 1.60 13.51
CA HIS A 107 -16.43 1.25 12.12
C HIS A 107 -17.51 1.82 11.19
N LYS A 108 -18.79 1.74 11.57
CA LYS A 108 -19.90 2.35 10.83
C LYS A 108 -19.76 3.88 10.80
N ALA A 109 -19.55 4.50 11.96
CA ALA A 109 -19.37 5.94 12.10
C ALA A 109 -18.25 6.47 11.20
N ILE A 110 -17.05 5.88 11.27
CA ILE A 110 -15.92 6.34 10.46
C ILE A 110 -16.09 6.02 8.98
N SER A 111 -16.84 4.98 8.60
CA SER A 111 -17.14 4.68 7.19
C SER A 111 -18.04 5.74 6.57
N VAL A 112 -19.05 6.21 7.31
CA VAL A 112 -19.94 7.30 6.87
C VAL A 112 -19.16 8.59 6.72
N ILE A 113 -18.34 8.95 7.71
CA ILE A 113 -17.46 10.13 7.66
C ILE A 113 -16.49 10.02 6.48
N GLN A 114 -15.89 8.84 6.25
CA GLN A 114 -14.99 8.61 5.13
C GLN A 114 -15.65 8.96 3.81
N TRP A 115 -16.86 8.47 3.51
CA TRP A 115 -17.53 8.75 2.23
C TRP A 115 -17.82 10.24 2.02
N LYS A 116 -18.12 10.97 3.09
CA LYS A 116 -18.30 12.44 3.05
C LYS A 116 -17.00 13.18 2.76
N LEU A 117 -15.91 12.77 3.43
CA LEU A 117 -14.58 13.35 3.21
C LEU A 117 -14.07 13.07 1.80
N GLU A 118 -14.25 11.84 1.31
CA GLU A 118 -13.84 11.43 -0.04
C GLU A 118 -14.57 12.25 -1.10
N HIS A 119 -15.89 12.47 -0.95
CA HIS A 119 -16.63 13.36 -1.85
C HIS A 119 -16.02 14.77 -1.92
N ALA A 120 -15.73 15.37 -0.76
CA ALA A 120 -15.15 16.72 -0.71
C ALA A 120 -13.76 16.78 -1.37
N LEU A 121 -12.98 15.69 -1.31
CA LEU A 121 -11.68 15.59 -1.96
C LEU A 121 -11.80 15.38 -3.48
N ILE A 122 -12.73 14.51 -3.90
CA ILE A 122 -13.04 14.26 -5.32
C ILE A 122 -13.49 15.56 -6.00
N ALA A 123 -14.37 16.34 -5.34
CA ALA A 123 -14.84 17.62 -5.86
C ALA A 123 -13.71 18.66 -6.00
N GLN A 124 -12.66 18.58 -5.17
CA GLN A 124 -11.47 19.45 -5.27
C GLN A 124 -10.53 19.04 -6.41
N HIS A 125 -10.55 17.76 -6.81
CA HIS A 125 -9.68 17.18 -7.83
C HIS A 125 -10.46 16.45 -8.93
N PRO A 126 -11.29 17.16 -9.73
CA PRO A 126 -12.05 16.55 -10.82
C PRO A 126 -11.16 15.89 -11.88
N GLU A 127 -9.89 16.30 -11.98
CA GLU A 127 -8.90 15.70 -12.88
C GLU A 127 -8.56 14.23 -12.54
N TRP A 128 -8.95 13.73 -11.37
CA TRP A 128 -8.75 12.33 -10.98
C TRP A 128 -9.84 11.38 -11.47
N HIS A 129 -10.96 11.91 -11.99
CA HIS A 129 -12.07 11.11 -12.53
C HIS A 129 -12.63 10.06 -11.54
N MET A 130 -12.83 10.48 -10.29
CA MET A 130 -13.24 9.62 -9.17
C MET A 130 -14.71 9.78 -8.78
N GLU A 131 -15.49 10.60 -9.49
CA GLU A 131 -16.90 10.94 -9.19
C GLU A 131 -17.82 9.72 -9.11
N ALA A 132 -17.48 8.62 -9.78
CA ALA A 132 -18.21 7.36 -9.67
C ALA A 132 -18.21 6.77 -8.24
N ARG A 133 -17.41 7.30 -7.31
CA ARG A 133 -17.34 6.89 -5.90
C ARG A 133 -18.26 7.68 -4.98
N ASP A 134 -18.91 8.71 -5.50
CA ASP A 134 -19.99 9.40 -4.81
C ASP A 134 -21.27 8.56 -4.91
N ILE A 135 -21.53 7.71 -3.89
CA ILE A 135 -22.67 6.78 -3.90
C ILE A 135 -23.82 7.23 -2.95
N LEU A 136 -23.54 7.95 -1.86
CA LEU A 136 -24.56 8.28 -0.85
C LEU A 136 -25.84 8.95 -1.37
N HIS A 137 -25.73 9.78 -2.42
CA HIS A 137 -26.90 10.45 -2.99
C HIS A 137 -27.83 9.51 -3.79
N THR A 138 -27.38 8.30 -4.14
CA THR A 138 -28.17 7.32 -4.88
C THR A 138 -28.95 6.36 -3.98
N ILE A 139 -28.82 6.51 -2.66
CA ILE A 139 -29.54 5.71 -1.66
C ILE A 139 -30.99 6.22 -1.55
N ASP A 140 -31.95 5.37 -1.93
CA ASP A 140 -33.38 5.57 -1.72
C ASP A 140 -33.80 4.87 -0.42
N ARG A 141 -33.90 5.66 0.66
CA ARG A 141 -34.28 5.15 1.99
C ARG A 141 -35.73 4.68 2.08
N GLU A 142 -36.61 5.21 1.23
CA GLU A 142 -38.03 4.85 1.24
C GLU A 142 -38.25 3.48 0.59
N LYS A 143 -37.51 3.20 -0.49
CA LYS A 143 -37.51 1.89 -1.15
C LYS A 143 -36.53 0.89 -0.54
N GLY A 144 -35.55 1.37 0.23
CA GLY A 144 -34.49 0.55 0.81
C GLY A 144 -33.48 0.06 -0.21
N THR A 145 -33.17 0.89 -1.21
CA THR A 145 -32.32 0.51 -2.36
C THR A 145 -31.21 1.52 -2.62
N VAL A 146 -30.16 1.10 -3.33
CA VAL A 146 -29.10 1.97 -3.86
C VAL A 146 -28.91 1.74 -5.35
N GLU A 147 -28.66 2.81 -6.11
CA GLU A 147 -28.30 2.72 -7.53
C GLU A 147 -26.79 2.85 -7.72
N ILE A 148 -26.17 1.86 -8.37
CA ILE A 148 -24.73 1.85 -8.69
C ILE A 148 -24.58 1.35 -10.13
N GLU A 149 -23.85 2.10 -10.96
CA GLU A 149 -23.60 1.76 -12.37
C GLU A 149 -24.89 1.47 -13.17
N GLY A 150 -25.96 2.24 -12.91
CA GLY A 150 -27.26 2.10 -13.56
C GLY A 150 -28.07 0.87 -13.15
N ARG A 151 -27.63 0.15 -12.10
CA ARG A 151 -28.33 -1.01 -11.52
C ARG A 151 -28.80 -0.69 -10.11
N THR A 152 -30.02 -1.09 -9.79
CA THR A 152 -30.61 -0.92 -8.44
C THR A 152 -30.42 -2.19 -7.61
N PHE A 153 -30.02 -2.02 -6.35
CA PHE A 153 -29.80 -3.11 -5.40
C PHE A 153 -30.49 -2.83 -4.07
N GLU A 154 -31.00 -3.88 -3.41
CA GLU A 154 -31.52 -3.78 -2.04
C GLU A 154 -30.37 -3.61 -1.05
N MET A 155 -30.58 -2.78 -0.02
CA MET A 155 -29.58 -2.54 1.03
C MET A 155 -29.93 -3.29 2.32
N PRO A 156 -28.98 -4.03 2.93
CA PRO A 156 -29.19 -4.72 4.19
C PRO A 156 -29.18 -3.78 5.41
N ASP A 157 -28.71 -2.54 5.25
CA ASP A 157 -28.61 -1.53 6.30
C ASP A 157 -28.90 -0.15 5.69
N LEU A 158 -29.84 0.58 6.30
CA LEU A 158 -30.30 1.90 5.87
C LEU A 158 -30.14 2.97 6.97
N ASN A 159 -29.59 2.60 8.13
CA ASN A 159 -29.48 3.52 9.25
C ASN A 159 -28.24 4.41 9.10
N PHE A 160 -28.44 5.60 8.53
CA PHE A 160 -27.40 6.62 8.35
C PHE A 160 -27.90 7.96 8.93
N PRO A 161 -27.98 8.08 10.27
CA PRO A 161 -28.62 9.21 10.94
C PRO A 161 -27.94 10.56 10.66
N THR A 162 -26.63 10.55 10.35
CA THR A 162 -25.88 11.76 10.02
C THR A 162 -25.88 12.11 8.53
N VAL A 163 -26.43 11.26 7.67
CA VAL A 163 -26.55 11.53 6.23
C VAL A 163 -27.92 12.16 5.97
N SER A 164 -27.95 13.38 5.43
CA SER A 164 -29.19 14.08 5.10
C SER A 164 -29.68 13.71 3.68
N LYS A 165 -30.98 13.88 3.40
CA LYS A 165 -31.55 13.64 2.07
C LYS A 165 -31.16 14.72 1.06
N GLU A 166 -31.00 15.96 1.52
CA GLU A 166 -30.70 17.13 0.67
C GLU A 166 -29.20 17.27 0.41
N ASN A 167 -28.37 17.14 1.45
CA ASN A 167 -26.92 17.24 1.39
C ASN A 167 -26.28 15.98 1.99
N PRO A 168 -26.27 14.84 1.27
CA PRO A 168 -25.83 13.55 1.83
C PRO A 168 -24.33 13.52 2.20
N TYR A 169 -23.53 14.39 1.60
CA TYR A 169 -22.08 14.45 1.82
C TYR A 169 -21.63 15.50 2.83
N GLU A 170 -22.54 16.32 3.36
CA GLU A 170 -22.18 17.35 4.33
C GLU A 170 -21.85 16.70 5.68
N LEU A 171 -20.67 17.00 6.23
CA LEU A 171 -20.34 16.63 7.60
C LEU A 171 -21.28 17.36 8.57
N THR A 172 -21.73 16.68 9.62
CA THR A 172 -22.34 17.38 10.76
C THR A 172 -21.27 18.15 11.54
N GLU A 173 -21.69 19.04 12.44
CA GLU A 173 -20.73 19.76 13.30
C GLU A 173 -19.91 18.81 14.17
N GLU A 174 -20.57 17.82 14.77
CA GLU A 174 -19.93 16.78 15.58
C GLU A 174 -18.94 15.94 14.76
N GLU A 175 -19.29 15.60 13.51
CA GLU A 175 -18.37 14.89 12.60
C GLU A 175 -17.15 15.76 12.25
N ARG A 176 -17.32 17.06 12.02
CA ARG A 176 -16.20 17.99 11.78
C ARG A 176 -15.27 18.06 12.97
N GLU A 177 -15.79 18.30 14.17
CA GLU A 177 -14.99 18.34 15.40
C GLU A 177 -14.24 17.03 15.64
N LEU A 178 -14.88 15.89 15.35
CA LEU A 178 -14.27 14.57 15.47
C LEU A 178 -13.09 14.42 14.49
N VAL A 179 -13.28 14.78 13.22
CA VAL A 179 -12.23 14.72 12.20
C VAL A 179 -11.05 15.61 12.58
N GLU A 180 -11.29 16.81 13.11
CA GLU A 180 -10.24 17.71 13.59
C GLU A 180 -9.43 17.09 14.74
N LYS A 181 -10.11 16.52 15.74
CA LYS A 181 -9.45 15.84 16.88
C LYS A 181 -8.62 14.63 16.44
N LEU A 182 -9.15 13.83 15.52
CA LEU A 182 -8.45 12.67 14.95
C LEU A 182 -7.24 13.12 14.12
N SER A 183 -7.42 14.10 13.23
CA SER A 183 -6.33 14.65 12.41
C SER A 183 -5.20 15.20 13.27
N HIS A 184 -5.54 15.98 14.30
CA HIS A 184 -4.57 16.46 15.27
C HIS A 184 -3.79 15.31 15.92
N SER A 185 -4.48 14.24 16.36
CA SER A 185 -3.85 13.09 17.02
C SER A 185 -2.82 12.38 16.12
N PHE A 186 -3.10 12.22 14.82
CA PHE A 186 -2.14 11.66 13.87
C PHE A 186 -0.95 12.60 13.64
N MET A 187 -1.21 13.90 13.45
CA MET A 187 -0.17 14.88 13.14
C MET A 187 0.80 15.14 14.29
N ILE A 188 0.41 14.93 15.54
CA ILE A 188 1.27 15.14 16.72
C ILE A 188 1.98 13.86 17.20
N SER A 189 1.71 12.69 16.59
CA SER A 189 2.32 11.43 17.03
C SER A 189 3.81 11.40 16.69
N ASP A 190 4.66 11.58 17.70
CA ASP A 190 6.13 11.57 17.54
C ASP A 190 6.65 10.24 16.99
N LYS A 191 6.10 9.12 17.47
CA LYS A 191 6.52 7.79 17.01
C LYS A 191 6.10 7.54 15.56
N LEU A 192 4.90 7.96 15.17
CA LEU A 192 4.48 7.88 13.77
C LEU A 192 5.40 8.72 12.89
N ARG A 193 5.72 9.95 13.30
CA ARG A 193 6.64 10.84 12.58
C ARG A 193 8.03 10.21 12.41
N GLN A 194 8.60 9.65 13.48
CA GLN A 194 9.87 8.93 13.43
C GLN A 194 9.82 7.74 12.45
N HIS A 195 8.71 6.99 12.42
CA HIS A 195 8.56 5.90 11.47
C HIS A 195 8.42 6.39 10.02
N MET A 196 7.80 7.55 9.80
CA MET A 196 7.76 8.18 8.47
C MET A 196 9.17 8.58 8.00
N ASP A 197 10.01 9.09 8.89
CA ASP A 197 11.41 9.40 8.56
C ASP A 197 12.17 8.14 8.09
N ILE A 198 11.93 6.99 8.72
CA ILE A 198 12.46 5.69 8.28
C ILE A 198 11.93 5.33 6.89
N MET A 199 10.61 5.46 6.68
CA MET A 199 9.98 5.18 5.38
C MET A 199 10.58 6.03 4.26
N PHE A 200 10.90 7.30 4.52
CA PHE A 200 11.55 8.17 3.54
C PHE A 200 13.04 7.92 3.36
N SER A 201 13.75 7.54 4.42
CA SER A 201 15.20 7.32 4.40
C SER A 201 15.58 6.01 3.74
N HIS A 202 14.76 4.98 3.90
CA HIS A 202 14.98 3.63 3.37
C HIS A 202 14.05 3.28 2.22
N GLY A 203 13.04 4.10 1.93
CA GLY A 203 12.01 3.76 0.97
C GLY A 203 11.98 4.60 -0.29
N SER A 204 11.40 4.01 -1.32
CA SER A 204 11.16 4.61 -2.62
C SER A 204 9.99 3.94 -3.34
N MET A 205 9.51 4.56 -4.42
CA MET A 205 8.51 3.94 -5.30
C MET A 205 9.02 2.71 -6.04
N TYR A 206 10.32 2.69 -6.34
CA TYR A 206 11.01 1.56 -6.94
C TYR A 206 12.51 1.60 -6.63
N THR A 207 13.17 0.46 -6.80
CA THR A 207 14.64 0.36 -6.71
C THR A 207 15.16 -0.45 -7.90
N VAL A 208 16.27 -0.01 -8.48
CA VAL A 208 17.04 -0.81 -9.43
C VAL A 208 18.32 -1.25 -8.74
N THR A 209 18.55 -2.56 -8.63
CA THR A 209 19.77 -3.11 -8.02
C THR A 209 20.20 -4.41 -8.71
N ASN A 210 21.46 -4.46 -9.13
CA ASN A 210 22.07 -5.59 -9.83
C ASN A 210 21.23 -6.04 -11.04
N SER A 211 20.78 -5.08 -11.85
CA SER A 211 19.88 -5.28 -12.99
C SER A 211 18.47 -5.79 -12.64
N ASN A 212 18.08 -5.77 -11.37
CA ASN A 212 16.72 -6.12 -10.94
C ASN A 212 15.92 -4.85 -10.67
N LEU A 213 14.68 -4.82 -11.15
CA LEU A 213 13.71 -3.76 -10.90
C LEU A 213 12.73 -4.23 -9.83
N LEU A 214 12.71 -3.54 -8.69
CA LEU A 214 11.83 -3.81 -7.56
C LEU A 214 10.77 -2.71 -7.45
N PHE A 215 9.49 -3.07 -7.43
CA PHE A 215 8.38 -2.16 -7.11
C PHE A 215 7.17 -2.92 -6.57
N HIS A 216 6.36 -2.25 -5.73
CA HIS A 216 5.27 -2.91 -5.02
C HIS A 216 4.14 -3.40 -5.92
N ALA A 217 3.52 -2.51 -6.68
CA ALA A 217 2.23 -2.79 -7.31
C ALA A 217 2.29 -2.86 -8.84
N SER A 218 2.44 -1.74 -9.53
CA SER A 218 2.34 -1.70 -11.00
C SER A 218 3.22 -0.63 -11.64
N VAL A 219 3.47 -0.83 -12.94
CA VAL A 219 3.84 0.22 -13.88
C VAL A 219 2.68 0.34 -14.87
N PRO A 220 1.82 1.37 -14.81
CA PRO A 220 0.60 1.44 -15.61
C PRO A 220 0.84 1.26 -17.11
N LEU A 221 0.04 0.39 -17.75
CA LEU A 221 0.11 0.05 -19.17
C LEU A 221 -1.23 0.31 -19.88
N ASN A 222 -1.15 0.52 -21.18
CA ASN A 222 -2.30 0.47 -22.09
C ASN A 222 -2.61 -0.98 -22.50
N GLU A 223 -3.73 -1.17 -23.19
CA GLU A 223 -4.16 -2.50 -23.69
C GLU A 223 -3.15 -3.14 -24.66
N ASP A 224 -2.46 -2.32 -25.44
CA ASP A 224 -1.43 -2.76 -26.39
C ASP A 224 -0.08 -3.09 -25.73
N GLY A 225 0.04 -2.94 -24.40
CA GLY A 225 1.27 -3.16 -23.65
C GLY A 225 2.25 -1.98 -23.66
N SER A 226 1.90 -0.85 -24.30
CA SER A 226 2.68 0.38 -24.20
C SER A 226 2.51 1.03 -22.81
N LEU A 227 3.51 1.81 -22.39
CA LEU A 227 3.44 2.55 -21.12
C LEU A 227 2.31 3.57 -21.15
N LYS A 228 1.43 3.52 -20.14
CA LYS A 228 0.32 4.46 -20.01
C LYS A 228 0.81 5.83 -19.55
N GLU A 229 0.30 6.88 -20.19
CA GLU A 229 0.51 8.25 -19.74
C GLU A 229 -0.50 8.60 -18.65
N VAL A 230 0.02 9.02 -17.51
CA VAL A 230 -0.75 9.46 -16.35
C VAL A 230 -0.46 10.94 -16.12
N GLU A 231 -1.51 11.72 -15.92
CA GLU A 231 -1.41 13.16 -15.71
C GLU A 231 -1.27 13.48 -14.22
N ILE A 232 -0.25 14.26 -13.87
CA ILE A 232 -0.04 14.82 -12.53
C ILE A 232 0.17 16.32 -12.70
N ARG A 233 -0.80 17.12 -12.22
CA ARG A 233 -0.82 18.60 -12.31
C ARG A 233 -0.59 19.13 -13.73
N GLY A 234 -1.36 18.63 -14.71
CA GLY A 234 -1.26 19.09 -16.10
C GLY A 234 -0.05 18.58 -16.88
N ARG A 235 0.81 17.75 -16.26
CA ARG A 235 1.96 17.13 -16.92
C ARG A 235 1.78 15.63 -17.01
N LYS A 236 2.09 15.06 -18.17
CA LYS A 236 1.97 13.62 -18.42
C LYS A 236 3.28 12.92 -18.16
N TYR A 237 3.23 11.83 -17.41
CA TYR A 237 4.37 10.98 -17.10
C TYR A 237 4.03 9.52 -17.41
N LYS A 238 5.05 8.70 -17.67
CA LYS A 238 4.91 7.26 -17.90
C LYS A 238 6.16 6.49 -17.48
N GLY A 239 6.02 5.21 -17.19
CA GLY A 239 7.14 4.34 -16.82
C GLY A 239 7.96 4.92 -15.65
N LYS A 240 9.28 4.90 -15.77
CA LYS A 240 10.20 5.45 -14.77
C LYS A 240 9.88 6.90 -14.37
N ALA A 241 9.60 7.77 -15.35
CA ALA A 241 9.32 9.19 -15.07
C ALA A 241 8.05 9.39 -14.23
N LEU A 242 7.07 8.49 -14.34
CA LEU A 242 5.88 8.52 -13.49
C LEU A 242 6.23 8.16 -12.06
N LEU A 243 7.00 7.09 -11.85
CA LEU A 243 7.38 6.66 -10.51
C LEU A 243 8.32 7.67 -9.84
N ASP A 244 9.25 8.28 -10.59
CA ASP A 244 10.10 9.39 -10.11
C ASP A 244 9.24 10.59 -9.67
N ALA A 245 8.23 10.96 -10.47
CA ALA A 245 7.34 12.09 -10.16
C ALA A 245 6.49 11.82 -8.91
N VAL A 246 5.99 10.59 -8.75
CA VAL A 246 5.24 10.17 -7.56
C VAL A 246 6.13 10.16 -6.31
N ASP A 247 7.36 9.64 -6.41
CA ASP A 247 8.31 9.61 -5.30
C ASP A 247 8.62 11.04 -4.80
N TYR A 248 8.94 11.94 -5.74
CA TYR A 248 9.15 13.36 -5.44
C TYR A 248 7.92 14.00 -4.80
N LEU A 249 6.73 13.71 -5.32
CA LEU A 249 5.49 14.28 -4.81
C LEU A 249 5.22 13.82 -3.37
N MET A 250 5.34 12.53 -3.08
CA MET A 250 5.18 11.98 -1.72
C MET A 250 6.13 12.68 -0.73
N ARG A 251 7.40 12.87 -1.09
CA ARG A 251 8.37 13.59 -0.24
C ARG A 251 8.00 15.06 -0.05
N SER A 252 7.45 15.71 -1.09
CA SER A 252 7.09 17.12 -1.05
C SER A 252 5.99 17.45 -0.05
N ALA A 253 5.11 16.49 0.27
CA ALA A 253 4.09 16.65 1.32
C ALA A 253 4.67 16.92 2.72
N PHE A 254 5.91 16.46 2.97
CA PHE A 254 6.63 16.61 4.24
C PHE A 254 7.71 17.69 4.18
N ASN A 255 7.87 18.37 3.04
CA ASN A 255 8.84 19.43 2.89
C ASN A 255 8.24 20.78 3.36
N PRO A 256 8.72 21.38 4.45
CA PRO A 256 8.22 22.67 4.92
C PRO A 256 8.55 23.83 3.96
N ASP A 257 9.56 23.68 3.11
CA ASP A 257 10.01 24.69 2.14
C ASP A 257 9.24 24.63 0.82
N ALA A 258 8.39 23.62 0.62
CA ALA A 258 7.54 23.52 -0.56
C ALA A 258 6.45 24.62 -0.55
N ASP A 259 6.04 25.07 -1.73
CA ASP A 259 4.90 25.96 -1.88
C ASP A 259 3.64 25.36 -1.24
N ALA A 260 2.79 26.20 -0.65
CA ALA A 260 1.65 25.74 0.13
C ALA A 260 0.62 24.96 -0.72
N ASP A 261 0.38 25.40 -1.96
CA ASP A 261 -0.55 24.74 -2.88
C ASP A 261 0.05 23.42 -3.39
N ASP A 262 1.36 23.42 -3.68
CA ASP A 262 2.11 22.22 -4.07
C ASP A 262 2.10 21.16 -2.96
N ARG A 263 2.34 21.59 -1.72
CA ARG A 263 2.30 20.72 -0.54
C ARG A 263 0.89 20.19 -0.28
N LYS A 264 -0.13 21.03 -0.41
CA LYS A 264 -1.54 20.60 -0.27
C LYS A 264 -1.88 19.52 -1.30
N PHE A 265 -1.58 19.76 -2.58
CA PHE A 265 -1.80 18.76 -3.62
C PHE A 265 -1.04 17.46 -3.31
N ALA A 266 0.20 17.54 -2.83
CA ALA A 266 0.98 16.36 -2.45
C ALA A 266 0.33 15.56 -1.30
N ILE A 267 -0.20 16.24 -0.28
CA ILE A 267 -0.93 15.62 0.84
C ILE A 267 -2.19 14.92 0.31
N ASP A 268 -2.94 15.57 -0.57
CA ASP A 268 -4.18 15.07 -1.16
C ASP A 268 -3.93 13.86 -2.08
N TYR A 269 -2.82 13.87 -2.80
CA TYR A 269 -2.44 12.81 -3.73
C TYR A 269 -2.14 11.47 -3.05
N TYR A 270 -1.85 11.44 -1.74
CA TYR A 270 -1.73 10.16 -1.01
C TYR A 270 -3.00 9.32 -1.04
N TRP A 271 -4.18 9.97 -0.96
CA TRP A 271 -5.45 9.26 -1.07
C TRP A 271 -5.67 8.76 -2.51
N TYR A 272 -5.28 9.54 -3.52
CA TYR A 272 -5.31 9.08 -4.90
C TYR A 272 -4.37 7.88 -5.12
N LEU A 273 -3.18 7.87 -4.52
CA LEU A 273 -2.29 6.73 -4.60
C LEU A 273 -2.90 5.45 -4.02
N TRP A 274 -3.74 5.58 -2.99
CA TRP A 274 -4.43 4.45 -2.37
C TRP A 274 -5.49 3.80 -3.25
N CYS A 275 -6.24 4.58 -4.04
CA CYS A 275 -7.47 4.07 -4.68
C CYS A 275 -7.76 4.60 -6.11
N GLY A 276 -6.95 5.52 -6.61
CA GLY A 276 -7.09 6.10 -7.95
C GLY A 276 -6.80 5.08 -9.04
N ALA A 277 -7.60 5.09 -10.10
CA ALA A 277 -7.56 4.05 -11.12
C ALA A 277 -6.19 3.93 -11.82
N ASP A 278 -5.52 5.06 -12.01
CA ASP A 278 -4.20 5.15 -12.65
C ASP A 278 -3.05 5.27 -11.66
N SER A 279 -3.32 5.06 -10.36
CA SER A 279 -2.26 5.02 -9.36
C SER A 279 -1.32 3.83 -9.60
N PRO A 280 0.01 4.04 -9.65
CA PRO A 280 0.96 2.93 -9.74
C PRO A 280 0.93 2.01 -8.52
N LEU A 281 0.34 2.45 -7.40
CA LEU A 281 0.17 1.66 -6.17
C LEU A 281 -1.14 0.85 -6.11
N PHE A 282 -2.06 1.08 -7.05
CA PHE A 282 -3.38 0.41 -7.07
C PHE A 282 -3.68 -0.27 -8.42
N ASP A 283 -3.69 0.49 -9.52
CA ASP A 283 -3.92 0.04 -10.90
C ASP A 283 -5.14 -0.91 -11.05
N LYS A 284 -6.30 -0.44 -10.58
CA LYS A 284 -7.61 -1.07 -10.80
C LYS A 284 -8.67 -0.01 -11.06
N GLY A 285 -9.70 -0.34 -11.84
CA GLY A 285 -10.72 0.60 -12.27
C GLY A 285 -11.54 1.26 -11.15
N LYS A 286 -11.67 0.61 -9.99
CA LYS A 286 -12.33 1.20 -8.81
C LYS A 286 -11.93 0.49 -7.52
N MET A 287 -12.04 1.19 -6.39
CA MET A 287 -12.04 0.60 -5.06
C MET A 287 -13.49 0.31 -4.64
N ALA A 288 -13.93 -0.95 -4.75
CA ALA A 288 -15.32 -1.34 -4.55
C ALA A 288 -15.71 -1.54 -3.06
N THR A 289 -15.29 -0.62 -2.18
CA THR A 289 -15.43 -0.84 -0.73
C THR A 289 -16.89 -0.75 -0.28
N PHE A 290 -17.66 0.22 -0.78
CA PHE A 290 -19.07 0.36 -0.46
C PHE A 290 -19.85 -0.90 -0.87
N GLU A 291 -19.64 -1.37 -2.10
CA GLU A 291 -20.24 -2.58 -2.65
C GLU A 291 -19.89 -3.82 -1.81
N ARG A 292 -18.65 -3.91 -1.32
CA ARG A 292 -18.20 -5.00 -0.44
C ARG A 292 -18.84 -4.99 0.96
N TYR A 293 -19.40 -3.87 1.41
CA TYR A 293 -20.16 -3.83 2.66
C TYR A 293 -21.60 -4.30 2.43
N PHE A 294 -22.27 -3.74 1.43
CA PHE A 294 -23.72 -3.86 1.34
C PHE A 294 -24.24 -4.88 0.33
N LEU A 295 -23.50 -5.19 -0.74
CA LEU A 295 -24.09 -5.86 -1.91
C LEU A 295 -23.43 -7.19 -2.21
N ASP A 296 -24.12 -8.33 -2.23
CA ASP A 296 -23.49 -9.64 -2.49
C ASP A 296 -23.18 -9.98 -3.96
N ASP A 297 -23.62 -9.13 -4.89
CA ASP A 297 -23.37 -9.29 -6.32
C ASP A 297 -21.87 -9.25 -6.65
N LYS A 298 -21.37 -10.30 -7.31
CA LYS A 298 -19.94 -10.45 -7.62
C LYS A 298 -19.47 -9.52 -8.72
N ASP A 299 -20.35 -9.18 -9.67
CA ASP A 299 -20.01 -8.37 -10.83
C ASP A 299 -19.84 -6.92 -10.40
N ILE A 300 -20.73 -6.38 -9.55
CA ILE A 300 -20.60 -5.01 -9.05
C ILE A 300 -19.42 -4.85 -8.07
N ARG A 301 -19.09 -5.91 -7.31
CA ARG A 301 -17.92 -5.98 -6.42
C ARG A 301 -16.59 -6.15 -7.18
N HIS A 302 -16.64 -6.45 -8.48
CA HIS A 302 -15.44 -6.72 -9.26
C HIS A 302 -14.63 -5.43 -9.46
N GLU A 303 -13.34 -5.52 -9.17
CA GLU A 303 -12.38 -4.43 -9.38
C GLU A 303 -11.57 -4.82 -10.62
N GLU A 304 -11.93 -4.25 -11.76
CA GLU A 304 -11.26 -4.55 -13.02
C GLU A 304 -9.79 -4.14 -12.93
N LYS A 305 -8.89 -5.07 -13.19
CA LYS A 305 -7.45 -4.82 -13.07
C LYS A 305 -6.95 -3.99 -14.25
N GLY A 306 -5.99 -3.11 -14.00
CA GLY A 306 -5.24 -2.43 -15.04
C GLY A 306 -4.46 -3.40 -15.94
N PHE A 307 -4.03 -2.90 -17.09
CA PHE A 307 -3.41 -3.74 -18.11
C PHE A 307 -2.03 -4.26 -17.70
N TYR A 308 -1.33 -3.60 -16.77
CA TYR A 308 -0.12 -4.15 -16.18
C TYR A 308 -0.38 -5.56 -15.63
N TYR A 309 -1.39 -5.74 -14.78
CA TYR A 309 -1.69 -7.04 -14.19
C TYR A 309 -2.16 -8.09 -15.21
N LYS A 310 -2.78 -7.66 -16.32
CA LYS A 310 -3.23 -8.55 -17.40
C LYS A 310 -2.07 -9.01 -18.28
N LEU A 311 -1.08 -8.14 -18.48
CA LEU A 311 -0.01 -8.33 -19.46
C LEU A 311 1.34 -8.72 -18.84
N ARG A 312 1.52 -8.59 -17.51
CA ARG A 312 2.78 -8.90 -16.80
C ARG A 312 3.26 -10.35 -16.89
N THR A 313 2.48 -11.25 -17.48
CA THR A 313 2.92 -12.62 -17.79
C THR A 313 3.60 -12.74 -19.16
N SER A 314 3.61 -11.69 -19.97
CA SER A 314 4.29 -11.64 -21.26
C SER A 314 5.76 -11.24 -21.10
N ALA A 315 6.66 -12.02 -21.70
CA ALA A 315 8.10 -11.72 -21.71
C ALA A 315 8.41 -10.39 -22.42
N ASP A 316 7.77 -10.12 -23.57
CA ASP A 316 8.00 -8.88 -24.34
C ASP A 316 7.60 -7.64 -23.55
N VAL A 317 6.49 -7.73 -22.81
CA VAL A 317 6.02 -6.64 -21.94
C VAL A 317 6.99 -6.43 -20.78
N CYS A 318 7.45 -7.51 -20.14
CA CYS A 318 8.45 -7.41 -19.07
C CYS A 318 9.77 -6.79 -19.56
N ARG A 319 10.25 -7.16 -20.75
CA ARG A 319 11.44 -6.55 -21.37
C ARG A 319 11.23 -5.06 -21.66
N SER A 320 10.06 -4.68 -22.18
CA SER A 320 9.70 -3.29 -22.42
C SER A 320 9.72 -2.47 -21.13
N VAL A 321 9.16 -3.02 -20.04
CA VAL A 321 9.20 -2.37 -18.72
C VAL A 321 10.64 -2.26 -18.23
N LEU A 322 11.45 -3.32 -18.24
CA LEU A 322 12.86 -3.27 -17.83
C LEU A 322 13.66 -2.21 -18.61
N ALA A 323 13.48 -2.17 -19.93
CA ALA A 323 14.13 -1.18 -20.80
C ALA A 323 13.72 0.26 -20.45
N ALA A 324 12.46 0.49 -20.07
CA ALA A 324 11.98 1.80 -19.64
C ALA A 324 12.64 2.30 -18.33
N PHE A 325 13.26 1.39 -17.56
CA PHE A 325 14.05 1.70 -16.36
C PHE A 325 15.56 1.65 -16.62
N GLY A 326 15.98 1.53 -17.88
CA GLY A 326 17.40 1.50 -18.27
C GLY A 326 18.10 0.17 -17.97
N ILE A 327 17.34 -0.91 -17.78
CA ILE A 327 17.88 -2.25 -17.57
C ILE A 327 17.95 -2.97 -18.91
N GLU A 328 19.17 -3.21 -19.36
CA GLU A 328 19.47 -3.92 -20.60
C GLU A 328 20.22 -5.22 -20.28
N GLY A 329 19.95 -6.29 -21.05
CA GLY A 329 20.63 -7.58 -20.92
C GLY A 329 19.69 -8.75 -20.61
N GLU A 330 20.28 -9.94 -20.51
CA GLU A 330 19.54 -11.19 -20.35
C GLU A 330 19.18 -11.52 -18.90
N HIS A 331 19.90 -10.94 -17.92
CA HIS A 331 19.76 -11.21 -16.47
C HIS A 331 18.99 -10.12 -15.72
N GLY A 332 18.07 -9.43 -16.40
CA GLY A 332 17.22 -8.41 -15.79
C GLY A 332 15.89 -9.00 -15.34
N HIS A 333 15.51 -8.80 -14.07
CA HIS A 333 14.26 -9.33 -13.53
C HIS A 333 13.41 -8.24 -12.89
N ILE A 334 12.09 -8.41 -13.01
CA ILE A 334 11.11 -7.62 -12.27
C ILE A 334 10.74 -8.40 -11.02
N ILE A 335 10.92 -7.77 -9.85
CA ILE A 335 10.49 -8.27 -8.56
C ILE A 335 9.29 -7.43 -8.13
N ASN A 336 8.12 -8.06 -8.05
CA ASN A 336 6.85 -7.37 -7.86
C ASN A 336 6.00 -7.99 -6.75
N GLY A 337 5.22 -7.17 -6.04
CA GLY A 337 4.32 -7.60 -4.98
C GLY A 337 2.84 -7.34 -5.26
N HIS A 338 2.14 -6.85 -4.25
CA HIS A 338 0.73 -6.38 -4.22
C HIS A 338 -0.36 -7.43 -4.46
N VAL A 339 -0.22 -8.30 -5.47
CA VAL A 339 -1.23 -9.30 -5.82
C VAL A 339 -0.79 -10.68 -5.34
N PRO A 340 -1.54 -11.33 -4.44
CA PRO A 340 -1.19 -12.64 -3.92
C PRO A 340 -1.12 -13.72 -4.97
N VAL A 341 -0.09 -14.55 -4.87
CA VAL A 341 0.05 -15.78 -5.67
C VAL A 341 -0.87 -16.84 -5.08
N LYS A 342 -1.82 -17.34 -5.88
CA LYS A 342 -2.73 -18.41 -5.45
C LYS A 342 -2.08 -19.78 -5.65
N ALA A 343 -1.07 -20.07 -4.84
CA ALA A 343 -0.32 -21.34 -4.91
C ALA A 343 -1.24 -22.56 -4.77
N SER A 344 -2.27 -22.47 -3.90
CA SER A 344 -3.32 -23.48 -3.75
C SER A 344 -4.12 -23.78 -5.04
N LYS A 345 -4.11 -22.87 -6.02
CA LYS A 345 -4.74 -23.04 -7.34
C LYS A 345 -3.73 -23.35 -8.45
N GLY A 346 -2.48 -23.67 -8.11
CA GLY A 346 -1.42 -23.99 -9.06
C GLY A 346 -0.78 -22.78 -9.74
N GLU A 347 -1.01 -21.55 -9.23
CA GLU A 347 -0.33 -20.36 -9.74
C GLU A 347 1.15 -20.37 -9.32
N THR A 348 2.05 -20.11 -10.26
CA THR A 348 3.49 -19.97 -10.01
C THR A 348 3.87 -18.50 -9.72
N PRO A 349 4.79 -18.26 -8.75
CA PRO A 349 5.36 -16.95 -8.49
C PRO A 349 6.32 -16.48 -9.59
N VAL A 350 6.91 -17.41 -10.35
CA VAL A 350 7.76 -17.11 -11.51
C VAL A 350 6.89 -17.01 -12.76
N LYS A 351 6.98 -15.89 -13.48
CA LYS A 351 6.16 -15.53 -14.64
C LYS A 351 7.04 -15.02 -15.79
N ALA A 352 6.45 -14.87 -16.98
CA ALA A 352 7.09 -14.26 -18.15
C ALA A 352 8.45 -14.88 -18.49
N ASP A 353 8.48 -16.22 -18.60
CA ASP A 353 9.68 -17.01 -18.92
C ASP A 353 10.88 -16.73 -17.98
N GLY A 354 10.60 -16.41 -16.71
CA GLY A 354 11.63 -16.14 -15.68
C GLY A 354 11.97 -14.66 -15.49
N LEU A 355 11.45 -13.77 -16.33
CA LEU A 355 11.70 -12.32 -16.22
C LEU A 355 10.97 -11.65 -15.06
N MET A 356 9.91 -12.27 -14.52
CA MET A 356 9.15 -11.72 -13.40
C MET A 356 9.05 -12.70 -12.24
N MET A 357 9.33 -12.18 -11.05
CA MET A 357 9.22 -12.89 -9.77
C MET A 357 8.22 -12.15 -8.89
N VAL A 358 7.11 -12.79 -8.58
CA VAL A 358 6.08 -12.23 -7.69
C VAL A 358 6.33 -12.69 -6.26
N ILE A 359 6.65 -11.75 -5.37
CA ILE A 359 6.85 -12.00 -3.94
C ILE A 359 5.68 -11.36 -3.19
N ASP A 360 4.88 -12.20 -2.53
CA ASP A 360 3.75 -11.73 -1.73
C ASP A 360 3.94 -12.04 -0.24
N GLY A 361 3.41 -11.13 0.59
CA GLY A 361 3.36 -11.25 2.03
C GLY A 361 2.16 -12.09 2.47
N GLY A 362 2.35 -13.40 2.59
CA GLY A 362 1.32 -14.32 3.09
C GLY A 362 1.16 -14.35 4.61
N PHE A 363 1.89 -13.52 5.38
CA PHE A 363 1.93 -13.58 6.84
C PHE A 363 0.62 -13.14 7.54
N SER A 364 -0.27 -12.43 6.83
CA SER A 364 -1.56 -12.05 7.42
C SER A 364 -2.50 -13.26 7.45
N LYS A 365 -2.98 -13.63 8.64
CA LYS A 365 -3.98 -14.71 8.83
C LYS A 365 -5.18 -14.60 7.88
N ALA A 366 -5.61 -13.38 7.55
CA ALA A 366 -6.70 -13.13 6.63
C ALA A 366 -6.46 -13.66 5.19
N TYR A 367 -5.19 -13.83 4.79
CA TYR A 367 -4.79 -14.30 3.46
C TYR A 367 -4.40 -15.78 3.41
N HIS A 368 -4.19 -16.45 4.54
CA HIS A 368 -3.79 -17.86 4.58
C HIS A 368 -4.76 -18.76 3.79
N ASN A 369 -6.07 -18.51 3.88
CA ASN A 369 -7.09 -19.25 3.14
C ASN A 369 -7.05 -19.01 1.62
N THR A 370 -6.47 -17.89 1.18
CA THR A 370 -6.39 -17.51 -0.24
C THR A 370 -5.08 -17.96 -0.87
N THR A 371 -3.96 -17.78 -0.17
CA THR A 371 -2.61 -18.11 -0.67
C THR A 371 -2.26 -19.58 -0.43
N GLY A 372 -2.67 -20.14 0.71
CA GLY A 372 -2.28 -21.47 1.18
C GLY A 372 -0.87 -21.52 1.79
N ILE A 373 -0.16 -20.39 1.88
CA ILE A 373 1.25 -20.26 2.30
C ILE A 373 1.46 -18.96 3.10
N ALA A 374 2.55 -18.88 3.87
CA ALA A 374 2.95 -17.68 4.62
C ALA A 374 3.70 -16.63 3.79
N GLY A 375 3.97 -16.91 2.51
CA GLY A 375 4.64 -16.00 1.59
C GLY A 375 5.94 -16.58 1.04
N TYR A 376 6.71 -15.71 0.38
CA TYR A 376 7.96 -16.07 -0.26
C TYR A 376 9.12 -15.19 0.20
N THR A 377 10.31 -15.77 0.29
CA THR A 377 11.58 -15.03 0.35
C THR A 377 12.37 -15.30 -0.93
N LEU A 378 12.80 -14.24 -1.61
CA LEU A 378 13.72 -14.36 -2.73
C LEU A 378 15.15 -14.06 -2.26
N ILE A 379 16.05 -15.00 -2.52
CA ILE A 379 17.46 -14.90 -2.18
C ILE A 379 18.25 -14.76 -3.48
N TYR A 380 18.99 -13.67 -3.59
CA TYR A 380 19.96 -13.44 -4.66
C TYR A 380 21.38 -13.67 -4.13
N HIS A 381 22.15 -14.52 -4.79
CA HIS A 381 23.56 -14.72 -4.48
C HIS A 381 24.38 -14.92 -5.75
N SER A 382 25.70 -15.06 -5.62
CA SER A 382 26.65 -15.13 -6.75
C SER A 382 26.38 -16.24 -7.77
N ARG A 383 25.52 -17.21 -7.47
CA ARG A 383 25.17 -18.33 -8.35
C ARG A 383 23.76 -18.23 -8.93
N GLY A 384 22.99 -17.18 -8.62
CA GLY A 384 21.65 -16.95 -9.15
C GLY A 384 20.60 -16.70 -8.07
N PHE A 385 19.35 -17.04 -8.41
CA PHE A 385 18.16 -16.80 -7.58
C PHE A 385 17.60 -18.08 -6.98
N GLN A 386 17.28 -18.01 -5.69
CA GLN A 386 16.54 -19.04 -4.96
C GLN A 386 15.28 -18.44 -4.36
N MET A 387 14.15 -19.09 -4.58
CA MET A 387 12.88 -18.72 -3.98
C MET A 387 12.52 -19.72 -2.90
N VAL A 388 12.28 -19.21 -1.69
CA VAL A 388 11.92 -20.00 -0.53
C VAL A 388 10.45 -19.75 -0.23
N GLN A 389 9.63 -20.79 -0.31
CA GLN A 389 8.23 -20.76 0.07
C GLN A 389 8.09 -21.11 1.55
N HIS A 390 7.39 -20.28 2.31
CA HIS A 390 7.19 -20.50 3.74
C HIS A 390 5.80 -21.07 4.04
N GLU A 391 5.73 -22.08 4.91
CA GLU A 391 4.46 -22.55 5.45
C GLU A 391 3.95 -21.64 6.58
N PRO A 392 2.62 -21.56 6.79
CA PRO A 392 2.01 -20.84 7.91
C PRO A 392 2.59 -21.24 9.27
N PHE A 393 3.12 -20.27 10.01
CA PHE A 393 3.43 -20.45 11.42
C PHE A 393 2.16 -20.20 12.26
N THR A 394 1.74 -21.20 13.03
CA THR A 394 0.55 -21.14 13.89
C THR A 394 0.87 -20.55 15.26
N SER A 395 1.72 -21.23 16.04
CA SER A 395 2.22 -20.74 17.33
C SER A 395 3.48 -21.49 17.77
N ALA A 396 4.23 -20.91 18.70
CA ALA A 396 5.41 -21.57 19.28
C ALA A 396 5.04 -22.85 20.03
N GLU A 397 3.91 -22.87 20.72
CA GLU A 397 3.40 -24.04 21.42
C GLU A 397 3.03 -25.17 20.45
N ASP A 398 2.30 -24.86 19.38
CA ASP A 398 1.91 -25.84 18.35
C ASP A 398 3.15 -26.43 17.63
N ALA A 399 4.16 -25.60 17.35
CA ALA A 399 5.43 -26.04 16.78
C ALA A 399 6.19 -27.01 17.70
N VAL A 400 6.23 -26.71 19.00
CA VAL A 400 6.86 -27.58 20.01
C VAL A 400 6.07 -28.88 20.20
N LEU A 401 4.73 -28.80 20.30
CA LEU A 401 3.85 -29.96 20.52
C LEU A 401 3.88 -30.94 19.33
N ARG A 402 3.90 -30.42 18.10
CA ARG A 402 3.89 -31.24 16.88
C ARG A 402 5.28 -31.63 16.41
N GLY A 403 6.34 -31.08 17.02
CA GLY A 403 7.72 -31.26 16.55
C GLY A 403 7.93 -30.75 15.12
N THR A 404 7.12 -29.79 14.68
CA THR A 404 7.16 -29.21 13.33
C THR A 404 8.10 -28.02 13.33
N ASP A 405 9.15 -28.07 12.51
CA ASP A 405 9.99 -26.92 12.18
C ASP A 405 9.29 -26.06 11.10
N ILE A 406 9.74 -24.83 10.86
CA ILE A 406 9.22 -23.98 9.78
C ILE A 406 9.65 -24.62 8.44
N VAL A 407 8.80 -25.52 7.92
CA VAL A 407 9.08 -26.20 6.66
C VAL A 407 9.05 -25.17 5.55
N SER A 408 10.21 -25.00 4.90
CA SER A 408 10.35 -24.10 3.77
C SER A 408 10.75 -24.91 2.54
N THR A 409 9.99 -24.76 1.46
CA THR A 409 10.33 -25.41 0.18
C THR A 409 11.18 -24.46 -0.63
N THR A 410 12.40 -24.88 -0.98
CA THR A 410 13.32 -24.07 -1.82
C THR A 410 13.16 -24.47 -3.28
N GLN A 411 12.80 -23.51 -4.13
CA GLN A 411 12.79 -23.62 -5.58
C GLN A 411 13.94 -22.79 -6.16
N ILE A 412 14.80 -23.42 -6.95
CA ILE A 412 15.82 -22.70 -7.71
C ILE A 412 15.14 -22.03 -8.91
N VAL A 413 15.27 -20.71 -9.02
CA VAL A 413 14.61 -19.91 -10.07
C VAL A 413 15.56 -19.68 -11.24
N GLU A 414 16.83 -19.39 -10.94
CA GLU A 414 17.87 -19.19 -11.95
C GLU A 414 19.22 -19.62 -11.42
N LEU A 415 20.02 -20.23 -12.29
CA LEU A 415 21.43 -20.57 -12.03
C LEU A 415 22.30 -19.87 -13.06
N ASN A 416 23.22 -19.04 -12.57
CA ASN A 416 24.22 -18.42 -13.42
C ASN A 416 25.27 -19.48 -13.80
N SER A 417 25.60 -19.58 -15.09
CA SER A 417 26.65 -20.48 -15.58
C SER A 417 28.02 -20.09 -15.01
N ASP A 418 28.26 -18.79 -14.84
CA ASP A 418 29.45 -18.22 -14.22
C ASP A 418 29.10 -17.44 -12.95
N PRO A 419 29.88 -17.56 -11.86
CA PRO A 419 29.62 -16.81 -10.65
C PRO A 419 29.76 -15.30 -10.84
N VAL A 420 28.74 -14.54 -10.44
CA VAL A 420 28.76 -13.07 -10.39
C VAL A 420 29.80 -12.63 -9.36
N ARG A 421 30.72 -11.75 -9.75
CA ARG A 421 31.75 -11.19 -8.87
C ARG A 421 31.33 -9.81 -8.39
N VAL A 422 31.97 -9.32 -7.32
CA VAL A 422 31.71 -7.98 -6.77
C VAL A 422 31.83 -6.90 -7.85
N ARG A 423 32.83 -6.96 -8.73
CA ARG A 423 33.02 -5.98 -9.81
C ARG A 423 31.85 -5.91 -10.81
N ASP A 424 31.04 -6.97 -10.88
CA ASP A 424 29.93 -7.10 -11.82
C ASP A 424 28.62 -6.54 -11.20
N THR A 425 28.63 -6.16 -9.92
CA THR A 425 27.50 -5.55 -9.21
C THR A 425 27.51 -4.03 -9.31
N ASP A 426 26.41 -3.38 -8.94
CA ASP A 426 26.31 -1.90 -8.91
C ASP A 426 27.36 -1.29 -7.98
N ILE A 427 27.53 -1.88 -6.79
CA ILE A 427 28.57 -1.49 -5.81
C ILE A 427 29.96 -1.69 -6.41
N GLY A 428 30.17 -2.76 -7.17
CA GLY A 428 31.42 -2.99 -7.88
C GLY A 428 31.77 -1.89 -8.86
N ARG A 429 30.78 -1.41 -9.62
CA ARG A 429 30.96 -0.30 -10.56
C ARG A 429 31.29 1.00 -9.84
N GLU A 430 30.60 1.30 -8.74
CA GLU A 430 30.90 2.47 -7.91
C GLU A 430 32.32 2.42 -7.34
N LEU A 431 32.72 1.28 -6.76
CA LEU A 431 34.07 1.07 -6.24
C LEU A 431 35.13 1.22 -7.34
N GLN A 432 34.86 0.70 -8.54
CA GLN A 432 35.76 0.86 -9.67
C GLN A 432 35.89 2.32 -10.11
N GLN A 433 34.79 3.08 -10.11
CA GLN A 433 34.82 4.51 -10.39
C GLN A 433 35.66 5.26 -9.35
N GLN A 434 35.45 4.99 -8.05
CA GLN A 434 36.24 5.59 -6.97
C GLN A 434 37.73 5.26 -7.11
N ILE A 435 38.08 4.03 -7.50
CA ILE A 435 39.47 3.64 -7.77
C ILE A 435 40.04 4.49 -8.92
N ASN A 436 39.32 4.63 -10.02
CA ASN A 436 39.78 5.41 -11.17
C ASN A 436 39.99 6.90 -10.80
N GLU A 437 39.05 7.49 -10.05
CA GLU A 437 39.15 8.87 -9.57
C GLU A 437 40.37 9.08 -8.65
N LEU A 438 40.66 8.11 -7.77
CA LEU A 438 41.84 8.14 -6.90
C LEU A 438 43.15 7.97 -7.69
N GLU A 439 43.16 7.14 -8.74
CA GLU A 439 44.32 6.98 -9.62
C GLU A 439 44.61 8.26 -10.41
N GLU A 440 43.59 8.93 -10.93
CA GLU A 440 43.71 10.24 -11.59
C GLU A 440 44.24 11.31 -10.62
N LEU A 441 43.70 11.36 -9.39
CA LEU A 441 44.16 12.27 -8.36
C LEU A 441 45.64 12.02 -8.01
N LEU A 442 46.03 10.76 -7.84
CA LEU A 442 47.41 10.38 -7.58
C LEU A 442 48.34 10.79 -8.74
N HIS A 443 47.90 10.62 -9.99
CA HIS A 443 48.63 11.08 -11.16
C HIS A 443 48.80 12.60 -11.18
N ALA A 444 47.74 13.35 -10.85
CA ALA A 444 47.76 14.81 -10.78
C ALA A 444 48.73 15.34 -9.72
N TYR A 445 48.84 14.66 -8.56
CA TYR A 445 49.86 14.99 -7.56
C TYR A 445 51.28 14.67 -8.05
N ARG A 446 51.49 13.49 -8.65
CA ARG A 446 52.81 13.05 -9.13
C ARG A 446 53.36 13.92 -10.27
N THR A 447 52.49 14.44 -11.13
CA THR A 447 52.86 15.32 -12.24
C THR A 447 52.94 16.79 -11.84
N GLY A 448 52.53 17.13 -10.61
CA GLY A 448 52.50 18.51 -10.12
C GLY A 448 51.36 19.36 -10.69
N ALA A 449 50.39 18.75 -11.38
CA ALA A 449 49.16 19.42 -11.81
C ALA A 449 48.33 19.91 -10.61
N ILE A 450 48.37 19.17 -9.50
CA ILE A 450 47.84 19.58 -8.20
C ILE A 450 49.00 19.65 -7.20
N LYS A 451 49.11 20.77 -6.49
CA LYS A 451 50.12 20.93 -5.43
C LYS A 451 49.62 20.30 -4.13
N GLU A 452 50.48 19.52 -3.50
CA GLU A 452 50.26 19.01 -2.16
C GLU A 452 50.14 20.18 -1.18
N ARG A 453 49.02 20.28 -0.46
CA ARG A 453 48.86 21.23 0.64
C ARG A 453 49.46 20.59 1.88
N LYS A 454 50.58 21.13 2.34
CA LYS A 454 51.19 20.77 3.62
C LYS A 454 50.44 21.34 4.79
#